data_AF-A0AAD2FLY5-F1
#
_entry.id   AF-A0AAD2FLY5-F1
#
_cell.length_a   1.000
_cell.length_b   1.000
_cell.length_c   1.000
_cell.angle_alpha   90.00
_cell.angle_beta   90.00
_cell.angle_gamma   90.00
#
_symmetry.space_group_name_H-M   'P 1'
#
loop_
_entity.id
_entity.type
_entity.pdbx_description
1 polymer ?
#
loop_
_entity_poly.entity_id
_entity_poly.type
_entity_poly.pdbx_seq_one_letter_code
_entity_poly.pdbx_strand_id
1 'polypeptide(L)'
;MTSSSPSPSANTNTRSSPQSQQLWIPQPSHHQLELFSVAPMMAHTNRHYRFFFRQLSQYAHIYTEMMPSAQIVQVFELAVRAITSSTSTTTTISSSSTSSEMMIPYDDPEAMQELAHRIYQCQQQTPSVLYSEENAGYFAGRNLLHYSILQEIMAPYNNNNNNNINNNEYHTDPIVLQLGGRNPETLGKATAIAMAFGYTQINLNCGCPSANVAKGNQAGAALMLEPTLVAECLEQMSQAMIHYQHQHQTNDDDDNYQQVQLSLKHRLGVAFANEYDADWDHAQTDEAAYQTCHDFLKVMESGSNILSKVQVHARLALLGIGDTNNLYTTNGDGGGDGIDDDDDDDDAIEGAVVGSQGDREPETNKKINHKRAQYFAKREARQATIQNRSVPPLRPKVVEQIARDFGSKWEVVSNGGIQSMSDVADRLQRPKGGNPAGDQQQQPQQQQQQVDNLLWQGQAVTGAMVGRAAINHPCSFATVDSVLWGASNKPKKTRFEILQTYMEYCQEQEDRLKTIFPSTTPTQWKHIRKQLVAVPFHLFMGEEGNNAYQRRLRKLSGRGERYSAKGMLDAAAREVPSETLEKSVEEHTPWADIEKFDFTKRSGSMHRTIY
;
A
#
# COMPACT_ATOMS: atom_id res chain seq x y z
N MET A 1 74.60 1.23 44.59
CA MET A 1 74.28 1.22 43.15
C MET A 1 72.89 0.60 43.01
N THR A 2 71.93 1.38 42.50
CA THR A 2 70.80 0.99 41.62
C THR A 2 70.01 -0.29 41.96
N SER A 3 68.68 -0.37 41.99
CA SER A 3 67.57 0.55 41.73
C SER A 3 66.28 -0.29 41.83
N SER A 4 65.28 0.25 42.54
CA SER A 4 63.82 0.13 42.31
C SER A 4 63.23 -1.14 41.64
N SER A 5 62.38 -1.85 42.41
CA SER A 5 61.11 -2.45 41.94
C SER A 5 60.17 -2.63 43.14
N PRO A 6 58.92 -2.13 43.05
CA PRO A 6 57.81 -3.07 43.13
C PRO A 6 56.67 -2.79 42.14
N SER A 7 56.14 -3.89 41.59
CA SER A 7 54.78 -4.21 41.12
C SER A 7 53.96 -3.16 40.33
N PRO A 8 53.54 -3.48 39.08
CA PRO A 8 52.41 -2.81 38.45
C PRO A 8 51.08 -3.47 38.80
N SER A 9 50.11 -2.61 39.07
CA SER A 9 48.69 -2.87 39.27
C SER A 9 48.01 -3.47 38.03
N ALA A 10 46.98 -4.28 38.30
CA ALA A 10 46.09 -4.89 37.33
C ALA A 10 45.50 -3.86 36.35
N ASN A 11 45.57 -4.19 35.05
CA ASN A 11 44.73 -3.58 34.03
C ASN A 11 44.02 -4.71 33.27
N THR A 12 42.71 -4.80 33.47
CA THR A 12 41.82 -5.73 32.79
C THR A 12 41.66 -5.31 31.33
N ASN A 13 42.32 -6.02 30.42
CA ASN A 13 42.03 -5.96 28.99
C ASN A 13 40.70 -6.67 28.72
N THR A 14 39.59 -5.94 28.77
CA THR A 14 38.37 -6.32 28.06
C THR A 14 38.58 -6.05 26.56
N ARG A 15 38.41 -7.10 25.75
CA ARG A 15 38.34 -7.01 24.29
C ARG A 15 37.31 -5.95 23.90
N SER A 16 37.78 -4.88 23.27
CA SER A 16 36.93 -3.93 22.55
C SER A 16 36.29 -4.64 21.35
N SER A 17 34.97 -4.62 21.31
CA SER A 17 34.13 -4.97 20.16
C SER A 17 34.53 -4.17 18.91
N PRO A 18 34.29 -4.67 17.68
CA PRO A 18 34.66 -3.95 16.47
C PRO A 18 33.89 -2.65 16.38
N GLN A 19 34.61 -1.53 16.25
CA GLN A 19 34.05 -0.21 15.99
C GLN A 19 33.27 -0.25 14.67
N SER A 20 31.98 0.05 14.77
CA SER A 20 31.06 0.23 13.66
C SER A 20 31.57 1.32 12.71
N GLN A 21 31.84 0.95 11.46
CA GLN A 21 32.10 1.89 10.37
C GLN A 21 30.86 2.75 10.14
N GLN A 22 30.97 4.06 10.42
CA GLN A 22 29.91 5.03 10.21
C GLN A 22 29.82 5.42 8.72
N LEU A 23 28.66 5.18 8.11
CA LEU A 23 28.23 5.81 6.86
C LEU A 23 27.61 7.18 7.20
N TRP A 24 27.91 8.21 6.39
CA TRP A 24 27.49 9.59 6.62
C TRP A 24 25.97 9.79 6.42
N ILE A 25 25.40 10.64 7.28
CA ILE A 25 23.99 11.00 7.43
C ILE A 25 23.60 12.10 6.42
N PRO A 26 22.52 11.95 5.64
CA PRO A 26 22.01 13.02 4.78
C PRO A 26 21.60 14.26 5.59
N GLN A 27 21.83 15.46 5.05
CA GLN A 27 21.37 16.73 5.64
C GLN A 27 19.82 16.81 5.69
N PRO A 28 19.23 17.67 6.56
CA PRO A 28 17.81 17.66 6.94
C PRO A 28 16.78 17.79 5.80
N SER A 29 17.17 18.23 4.60
CA SER A 29 16.28 18.35 3.44
C SER A 29 15.88 17.02 2.78
N HIS A 30 16.56 15.91 3.09
CA HIS A 30 16.29 14.60 2.46
C HIS A 30 15.18 13.76 3.12
N HIS A 31 14.64 14.16 4.27
CA HIS A 31 13.50 13.46 4.88
C HIS A 31 12.21 13.55 4.02
N GLN A 32 12.17 14.47 3.06
CA GLN A 32 11.06 14.64 2.12
C GLN A 32 11.11 13.70 0.91
N LEU A 33 12.28 13.14 0.57
CA LEU A 33 12.41 12.24 -0.58
C LEU A 33 11.86 10.84 -0.27
N GLU A 34 11.22 10.21 -1.24
CA GLU A 34 10.77 8.82 -1.12
C GLU A 34 11.92 7.84 -1.43
N LEU A 35 12.93 7.79 -0.57
CA LEU A 35 14.06 6.85 -0.73
C LEU A 35 13.61 5.38 -0.62
N PHE A 36 12.64 5.13 0.25
CA PHE A 36 12.02 3.82 0.45
C PHE A 36 10.53 3.96 0.70
N SER A 37 9.76 3.08 0.06
CA SER A 37 8.34 2.98 0.33
C SER A 37 7.81 1.55 0.37
N VAL A 38 6.74 1.34 1.13
CA VAL A 38 5.93 0.13 1.04
C VAL A 38 4.81 0.36 0.05
N ALA A 39 4.73 -0.50 -0.96
CA ALA A 39 3.80 -0.37 -2.08
C ALA A 39 2.34 -0.49 -1.62
N PRO A 40 1.40 0.19 -2.29
CA PRO A 40 -0.02 -0.03 -2.07
C PRO A 40 -0.40 -1.45 -2.50
N MET A 41 -0.98 -2.21 -1.59
CA MET A 41 -1.37 -3.61 -1.80
C MET A 41 -2.74 -3.86 -1.18
N MET A 42 -3.76 -4.03 -2.03
CA MET A 42 -5.12 -4.41 -1.62
C MET A 42 -5.10 -5.61 -0.67
N ALA A 43 -5.95 -5.56 0.34
CA ALA A 43 -6.07 -6.46 1.48
C ALA A 43 -4.83 -6.57 2.39
N HIS A 44 -3.74 -5.86 2.11
CA HIS A 44 -2.49 -5.98 2.86
C HIS A 44 -2.07 -4.67 3.53
N THR A 45 -1.84 -3.59 2.78
CA THR A 45 -1.40 -2.29 3.35
C THR A 45 -2.53 -1.46 3.94
N ASN A 46 -3.49 -2.15 4.57
CA ASN A 46 -4.55 -1.54 5.36
C ASN A 46 -3.97 -0.81 6.59
N ARG A 47 -4.79 -0.03 7.28
CA ARG A 47 -4.36 0.75 8.46
C ARG A 47 -3.67 -0.09 9.54
N HIS A 48 -4.05 -1.35 9.70
CA HIS A 48 -3.48 -2.26 10.70
C HIS A 48 -2.04 -2.63 10.35
N TYR A 49 -1.79 -2.98 9.08
CA TYR A 49 -0.44 -3.25 8.61
C TYR A 49 0.44 -2.00 8.66
N ARG A 50 -0.09 -0.81 8.30
CA ARG A 50 0.69 0.43 8.38
C ARG A 50 1.12 0.74 9.81
N PHE A 51 0.21 0.56 10.79
CA PHE A 51 0.56 0.68 12.21
C PHE A 51 1.67 -0.30 12.63
N PHE A 52 1.58 -1.56 12.19
CA PHE A 52 2.61 -2.57 12.43
C PHE A 52 3.95 -2.21 11.79
N PHE A 53 3.98 -1.84 10.51
CA PHE A 53 5.22 -1.52 9.80
C PHE A 53 5.86 -0.24 10.33
N ARG A 54 5.08 0.70 10.86
CA ARG A 54 5.60 1.89 11.55
C ARG A 54 6.40 1.55 12.83
N GLN A 55 6.24 0.33 13.37
CA GLN A 55 7.11 -0.18 14.44
C GLN A 55 8.51 -0.58 13.94
N LEU A 56 8.68 -0.81 12.64
CA LEU A 56 9.94 -1.18 11.99
C LEU A 56 10.66 0.02 11.39
N SER A 57 9.91 0.98 10.85
CA SER A 57 10.47 2.18 10.21
C SER A 57 9.56 3.38 10.44
N GLN A 58 10.12 4.50 10.89
CA GLN A 58 9.41 5.78 11.05
C GLN A 58 9.49 6.65 9.79
N TYR A 59 10.51 6.47 8.94
CA TYR A 59 10.72 7.34 7.76
C TYR A 59 10.20 6.75 6.46
N ALA A 60 9.94 5.44 6.39
CA ALA A 60 9.39 4.80 5.20
C ALA A 60 8.08 5.48 4.80
N HIS A 61 7.96 5.82 3.51
CA HIS A 61 6.67 6.20 2.93
C HIS A 61 5.79 4.95 2.87
N ILE A 62 4.57 5.02 3.40
CA ILE A 62 3.66 3.86 3.42
C ILE A 62 2.39 4.24 2.70
N TYR A 63 2.09 3.52 1.62
CA TYR A 63 0.88 3.77 0.84
C TYR A 63 -0.31 3.05 1.46
N THR A 64 -1.48 3.67 1.36
CA THR A 64 -2.76 3.01 1.68
C THR A 64 -3.02 1.83 0.74
N GLU A 65 -4.11 1.11 0.97
CA GLU A 65 -4.71 0.35 -0.12
C GLU A 65 -5.19 1.30 -1.23
N MET A 66 -5.44 0.78 -2.42
CA MET A 66 -6.08 1.59 -3.46
C MET A 66 -7.54 1.84 -3.06
N MET A 67 -7.89 3.11 -2.82
CA MET A 67 -9.23 3.53 -2.46
C MET A 67 -9.99 4.02 -3.71
N PRO A 68 -11.13 3.41 -4.07
CA PRO A 68 -11.95 3.90 -5.18
C PRO A 68 -12.45 5.32 -4.90
N SER A 69 -12.18 6.28 -5.79
CA SER A 69 -12.53 7.69 -5.59
C SER A 69 -14.04 7.89 -5.38
N ALA A 70 -14.87 7.18 -6.15
CA ALA A 70 -16.32 7.21 -6.01
C ALA A 70 -16.80 6.77 -4.62
N GLN A 71 -16.13 5.77 -4.01
CA GLN A 71 -16.49 5.32 -2.66
C GLN A 71 -16.14 6.36 -1.59
N ILE A 72 -15.02 7.08 -1.75
CA ILE A 72 -14.66 8.18 -0.85
C ILE A 72 -15.71 9.29 -0.93
N VAL A 73 -16.07 9.72 -2.15
CA VAL A 73 -17.08 10.76 -2.36
C VAL A 73 -18.42 10.35 -1.74
N GLN A 74 -18.88 9.13 -2.02
CA GLN A 74 -20.13 8.62 -1.50
C GLN A 74 -20.16 8.53 0.03
N VAL A 75 -19.10 8.01 0.65
CA VAL A 75 -18.99 7.92 2.12
C VAL A 75 -18.97 9.31 2.76
N PHE A 76 -18.23 10.25 2.17
CA PHE A 76 -18.19 11.62 2.66
C PHE A 76 -19.56 12.29 2.59
N GLU A 77 -20.27 12.16 1.47
CA GLU A 77 -21.62 12.70 1.29
C GLU A 77 -22.62 12.13 2.31
N LEU A 78 -22.56 10.83 2.59
CA LEU A 78 -23.39 10.20 3.62
C LEU A 78 -23.05 10.74 5.01
N ALA A 79 -21.76 10.89 5.33
CA ALA A 79 -21.32 11.46 6.59
C ALA A 79 -21.79 12.93 6.75
N VAL A 80 -21.69 13.75 5.71
CA VAL A 80 -22.19 15.14 5.70
C VAL A 80 -23.72 15.16 5.92
N ARG A 81 -24.48 14.30 5.24
CA ARG A 81 -25.93 14.17 5.45
C ARG A 81 -26.28 13.76 6.87
N ALA A 82 -25.52 12.85 7.46
CA ALA A 82 -25.73 12.38 8.82
C ALA A 82 -25.57 13.52 9.84
N ILE A 83 -24.46 14.28 9.77
CA ILE A 83 -24.18 15.37 10.73
C ILE A 83 -25.10 16.60 10.55
N THR A 84 -25.65 16.80 9.36
CA THR A 84 -26.59 17.90 9.08
C THR A 84 -28.02 17.57 9.49
N SER A 85 -28.43 16.30 9.37
CA SER A 85 -29.74 15.83 9.80
C SER A 85 -29.86 15.79 11.34
N SER A 86 -28.76 15.50 12.05
CA SER A 86 -28.72 15.48 13.52
C SER A 86 -28.84 16.86 14.18
N THR A 87 -28.58 17.95 13.44
CA THR A 87 -28.66 19.33 13.96
C THR A 87 -30.07 19.94 13.90
N SER A 88 -31.05 19.29 13.26
CA SER A 88 -32.39 19.85 13.00
C SER A 88 -33.44 19.60 14.10
N THR A 89 -33.04 19.14 15.28
CA THR A 89 -33.93 19.03 16.46
C THR A 89 -34.10 20.38 17.17
N THR A 90 -34.72 21.35 16.51
CA THR A 90 -35.63 22.39 17.05
C THR A 90 -36.00 23.31 15.89
N THR A 91 -37.07 23.00 15.16
CA THR A 91 -38.11 23.94 14.65
C THR A 91 -39.02 23.15 13.71
N THR A 92 -40.28 23.03 14.09
CA THR A 92 -41.35 22.47 13.26
C THR A 92 -41.50 23.30 11.98
N ILE A 93 -41.10 22.76 10.82
CA ILE A 93 -41.48 23.32 9.52
C ILE A 93 -42.14 22.25 8.67
N SER A 94 -43.30 22.63 8.14
CA SER A 94 -44.23 21.83 7.36
C SER A 94 -43.63 21.21 6.11
N SER A 95 -44.08 19.99 5.84
CA SER A 95 -43.95 19.25 4.59
C SER A 95 -44.37 20.07 3.37
N SER A 96 -43.41 20.55 2.58
CA SER A 96 -43.47 20.62 1.10
C SER A 96 -42.26 21.38 0.57
N SER A 97 -41.21 20.65 0.19
CA SER A 97 -40.36 21.03 -0.95
C SER A 97 -39.48 19.84 -1.30
N THR A 98 -39.42 19.57 -2.60
CA THR A 98 -38.45 18.70 -3.25
C THR A 98 -37.07 18.89 -2.64
N SER A 99 -36.47 17.78 -2.21
CA SER A 99 -35.10 17.66 -1.71
C SER A 99 -34.13 18.51 -2.52
N SER A 100 -33.76 19.68 -2.01
CA SER A 100 -32.61 20.42 -2.55
C SER A 100 -31.40 19.56 -2.26
N GLU A 101 -30.79 19.02 -3.31
CA GLU A 101 -29.55 18.27 -3.21
C GLU A 101 -28.53 19.14 -2.44
N MET A 102 -28.01 18.62 -1.33
CA MET A 102 -27.06 19.36 -0.50
C MET A 102 -25.79 19.56 -1.34
N MET A 103 -25.54 20.79 -1.76
CA MET A 103 -24.39 21.12 -2.57
C MET A 103 -23.14 21.20 -1.69
N ILE A 104 -22.26 20.21 -1.78
CA ILE A 104 -20.97 20.21 -1.08
C ILE A 104 -19.99 21.07 -1.88
N PRO A 105 -19.35 22.08 -1.26
CA PRO A 105 -18.48 23.02 -1.96
C PRO A 105 -17.06 22.45 -2.10
N TYR A 106 -16.88 21.47 -2.98
CA TYR A 106 -15.60 20.78 -3.18
C TYR A 106 -14.45 21.71 -3.63
N ASP A 107 -14.77 22.90 -4.14
CA ASP A 107 -13.87 23.96 -4.56
C ASP A 107 -13.52 24.97 -3.45
N ASP A 108 -14.12 24.86 -2.27
CA ASP A 108 -13.87 25.69 -1.09
C ASP A 108 -13.14 24.89 0.01
N PRO A 109 -11.80 25.02 0.12
CA PRO A 109 -11.00 24.32 1.12
C PRO A 109 -11.42 24.55 2.57
N GLU A 110 -11.85 25.77 2.93
CA GLU A 110 -12.24 26.10 4.31
C GLU A 110 -13.55 25.40 4.66
N ALA A 111 -14.54 25.48 3.77
CA ALA A 111 -15.81 24.80 3.97
C ALA A 111 -15.64 23.27 4.01
N MET A 112 -14.77 22.72 3.15
CA MET A 112 -14.43 21.30 3.16
C MET A 112 -13.74 20.88 4.47
N GLN A 113 -12.81 21.69 4.98
CA GLN A 113 -12.12 21.42 6.24
C GLN A 113 -13.06 21.51 7.45
N GLU A 114 -13.99 22.47 7.47
CA GLU A 114 -15.02 22.58 8.50
C GLU A 114 -15.93 21.33 8.49
N LEU A 115 -16.36 20.86 7.32
CA LEU A 115 -17.11 19.61 7.19
C LEU A 115 -16.29 18.42 7.71
N ALA A 116 -15.03 18.30 7.31
CA ALA A 116 -14.14 17.23 7.79
C ALA A 116 -13.98 17.27 9.31
N HIS A 117 -13.80 18.46 9.90
CA HIS A 117 -13.71 18.65 11.34
C HIS A 117 -14.98 18.21 12.07
N ARG A 118 -16.16 18.61 11.57
CA ARG A 118 -17.45 18.21 12.16
C ARG A 118 -17.70 16.71 12.07
N ILE A 119 -17.36 16.08 10.94
CA ILE A 119 -17.46 14.63 10.81
C ILE A 119 -16.50 13.95 11.80
N TYR A 120 -15.26 14.44 11.92
CA TYR A 120 -14.30 13.93 12.90
C TYR A 120 -14.81 14.04 14.33
N GLN A 121 -15.35 15.20 14.74
CA GLN A 121 -15.95 15.37 16.07
C GLN A 121 -17.11 14.38 16.31
N CYS A 122 -17.98 14.22 15.32
CA CYS A 122 -19.08 13.25 15.38
C CYS A 122 -18.55 11.81 15.53
N GLN A 123 -17.48 11.45 14.82
CA GLN A 123 -16.83 10.14 14.94
C GLN A 123 -16.29 9.87 16.35
N GLN A 124 -15.81 10.90 17.06
CA GLN A 124 -15.30 10.74 18.43
C GLN A 124 -16.41 10.72 19.49
N GLN A 125 -17.44 11.54 19.32
CA GLN A 125 -18.46 11.77 20.35
C GLN A 125 -19.71 10.91 20.16
N THR A 126 -20.19 10.80 18.92
CA THR A 126 -21.47 10.19 18.56
C THR A 126 -21.36 9.34 17.27
N PRO A 127 -20.41 8.38 17.18
CA PRO A 127 -20.15 7.65 15.93
C PRO A 127 -21.35 6.89 15.38
N SER A 128 -22.32 6.50 16.21
CA SER A 128 -23.56 5.85 15.77
C SER A 128 -24.38 6.70 14.79
N VAL A 129 -24.23 8.02 14.80
CA VAL A 129 -24.90 8.94 13.85
C VAL A 129 -24.37 8.73 12.43
N LEU A 130 -23.07 8.53 12.27
CA LEU A 130 -22.42 8.35 10.95
C LEU A 130 -22.77 7.01 10.31
N TYR A 131 -23.08 6.00 11.11
CA TYR A 131 -23.25 4.61 10.66
C TYR A 131 -24.66 4.05 10.93
N SER A 132 -25.66 4.91 11.13
CA SER A 132 -27.03 4.46 11.29
C SER A 132 -27.59 3.91 9.96
N GLU A 133 -28.47 2.90 10.04
CA GLU A 133 -29.13 2.34 8.84
C GLU A 133 -29.93 3.40 8.06
N GLU A 134 -30.51 4.38 8.77
CA GLU A 134 -31.22 5.51 8.16
C GLU A 134 -30.29 6.39 7.29
N ASN A 135 -29.00 6.43 7.62
CA ASN A 135 -27.97 7.20 6.91
C ASN A 135 -27.08 6.31 6.02
N ALA A 136 -27.38 5.02 5.88
CA ALA A 136 -26.46 4.07 5.24
C ALA A 136 -26.53 4.09 3.71
N GLY A 137 -27.66 4.48 3.09
CA GLY A 137 -27.80 4.55 1.64
C GLY A 137 -27.39 3.24 0.94
N TYR A 138 -26.49 3.32 -0.04
CA TYR A 138 -25.89 2.14 -0.71
C TYR A 138 -25.12 1.21 0.24
N PHE A 139 -24.65 1.71 1.38
CA PHE A 139 -23.96 0.93 2.41
C PHE A 139 -24.91 0.30 3.44
N ALA A 140 -26.23 0.31 3.24
CA ALA A 140 -27.15 -0.42 4.12
C ALA A 140 -26.73 -1.88 4.27
N GLY A 141 -26.56 -2.36 5.51
CA GLY A 141 -25.98 -3.68 5.80
C GLY A 141 -24.46 -3.83 5.54
N ARG A 142 -23.76 -2.76 5.14
CA ARG A 142 -22.30 -2.67 4.90
C ARG A 142 -21.61 -1.60 5.76
N ASN A 143 -22.13 -1.35 6.97
CA ASN A 143 -21.64 -0.30 7.87
C ASN A 143 -20.15 -0.44 8.22
N LEU A 144 -19.61 -1.67 8.24
CA LEU A 144 -18.17 -1.90 8.46
C LEU A 144 -17.29 -1.42 7.30
N LEU A 145 -17.77 -1.50 6.06
CA LEU A 145 -17.06 -0.98 4.89
C LEU A 145 -17.08 0.56 4.91
N HIS A 146 -18.25 1.16 5.18
CA HIS A 146 -18.39 2.60 5.38
C HIS A 146 -17.42 3.09 6.47
N TYR A 147 -17.44 2.45 7.65
CA TYR A 147 -16.49 2.73 8.72
C TYR A 147 -15.04 2.62 8.27
N SER A 148 -14.66 1.55 7.57
CA SER A 148 -13.28 1.36 7.15
C SER A 148 -12.80 2.45 6.19
N ILE A 149 -13.64 2.88 5.24
CA ILE A 149 -13.33 3.96 4.31
C ILE A 149 -13.17 5.28 5.07
N LEU A 150 -14.09 5.59 5.98
CA LEU A 150 -14.04 6.84 6.75
C LEU A 150 -12.81 6.89 7.66
N GLN A 151 -12.45 5.78 8.31
CA GLN A 151 -11.22 5.70 9.11
C GLN A 151 -9.96 5.88 8.25
N GLU A 152 -9.97 5.37 7.01
CA GLU A 152 -8.83 5.51 6.10
C GLU A 152 -8.61 6.97 5.68
N ILE A 153 -9.69 7.69 5.32
CA ILE A 153 -9.58 9.10 4.94
C ILE A 153 -9.26 10.00 6.14
N MET A 154 -9.72 9.66 7.36
CA MET A 154 -9.44 10.41 8.59
C MET A 154 -8.07 10.14 9.21
N ALA A 155 -7.27 9.21 8.66
CA ALA A 155 -6.04 8.75 9.30
C ALA A 155 -5.06 9.89 9.67
N PRO A 156 -4.79 10.89 8.81
CA PRO A 156 -3.90 12.01 9.18
C PRO A 156 -4.48 12.88 10.31
N TYR A 157 -5.80 13.12 10.30
CA TYR A 157 -6.50 13.90 11.32
C TYR A 157 -6.43 13.27 12.72
N ASN A 158 -6.50 11.93 12.81
CA ASN A 158 -6.31 11.20 14.06
C ASN A 158 -4.88 11.38 14.62
N ASN A 159 -3.86 11.42 13.75
CA ASN A 159 -2.47 11.57 14.16
C ASN A 159 -2.18 12.97 14.69
N ASN A 160 -2.76 14.01 14.09
CA ASN A 160 -2.53 15.40 14.50
C ASN A 160 -3.25 15.80 15.81
N ASN A 161 -4.37 15.14 16.15
CA ASN A 161 -5.19 15.48 17.33
C ASN A 161 -4.94 14.58 18.56
N ASN A 162 -4.16 13.50 18.42
CA ASN A 162 -3.75 12.67 19.55
C ASN A 162 -2.66 13.39 20.36
N ASN A 163 -3.07 14.16 21.37
CA ASN A 163 -2.24 14.85 22.39
C ASN A 163 -1.39 13.91 23.28
N ASN A 164 -0.97 12.74 22.80
CA ASN A 164 -0.31 11.72 23.61
C ASN A 164 0.99 11.20 22.99
N ILE A 165 1.76 12.10 22.37
CA ILE A 165 3.16 11.83 22.04
C ILE A 165 3.99 12.89 22.75
N ASN A 166 4.51 12.53 23.93
CA ASN A 166 5.74 13.11 24.42
C ASN A 166 6.82 12.81 23.36
N ASN A 167 7.02 13.72 22.41
CA ASN A 167 8.25 14.06 21.73
C ASN A 167 7.96 15.17 20.71
N ASN A 168 8.34 16.39 21.06
CA ASN A 168 8.64 17.44 20.09
C ASN A 168 9.77 16.93 19.18
N GLU A 169 9.45 16.36 18.01
CA GLU A 169 10.30 16.35 16.81
C GLU A 169 9.57 15.63 15.66
N TYR A 170 9.23 16.42 14.62
CA TYR A 170 8.69 16.05 13.30
C TYR A 170 7.26 15.45 13.24
N HIS A 171 6.30 16.34 13.02
CA HIS A 171 4.98 16.00 12.48
C HIS A 171 5.11 15.28 11.13
N THR A 172 4.30 14.23 10.97
CA THR A 172 3.94 13.49 9.73
C THR A 172 4.77 12.25 9.41
N ASP A 173 4.30 11.11 9.91
CA ASP A 173 4.55 9.82 9.26
C ASP A 173 4.15 9.94 7.78
N PRO A 174 5.03 9.71 6.79
CA PRO A 174 4.69 9.87 5.39
C PRO A 174 3.74 8.74 4.97
N ILE A 175 2.43 9.01 5.06
CA ILE A 175 1.35 8.14 4.59
C ILE A 175 0.80 8.76 3.32
N VAL A 176 0.75 7.95 2.26
CA VAL A 176 0.28 8.40 0.94
C VAL A 176 -1.05 7.72 0.62
N LEU A 177 -2.10 8.53 0.39
CA LEU A 177 -3.39 8.01 -0.04
C LEU A 177 -3.31 7.65 -1.53
N GLN A 178 -3.53 6.38 -1.86
CA GLN A 178 -3.67 5.96 -3.25
C GLN A 178 -5.15 5.93 -3.67
N LEU A 179 -5.49 6.71 -4.69
CA LEU A 179 -6.80 6.72 -5.33
C LEU A 179 -6.84 5.81 -6.57
N GLY A 180 -7.98 5.16 -6.78
CA GLY A 180 -8.31 4.45 -8.01
C GLY A 180 -9.58 5.03 -8.62
N GLY A 181 -9.56 5.28 -9.93
CA GLY A 181 -10.72 5.78 -10.67
C GLY A 181 -10.31 6.30 -12.04
N ARG A 182 -11.32 6.65 -12.84
CA ARG A 182 -11.17 7.12 -14.22
C ARG A 182 -11.82 8.47 -14.50
N ASN A 183 -12.83 8.84 -13.72
CA ASN A 183 -13.57 10.07 -13.93
C ASN A 183 -12.78 11.24 -13.29
N PRO A 184 -12.33 12.24 -14.09
CA PRO A 184 -11.52 13.34 -13.58
C PRO A 184 -12.20 14.14 -12.45
N GLU A 185 -13.48 14.45 -12.61
CA GLU A 185 -14.26 15.21 -11.62
C GLU A 185 -14.36 14.48 -10.27
N THR A 186 -14.66 13.17 -10.31
CA THR A 186 -14.75 12.32 -9.11
C THR A 186 -13.40 12.21 -8.40
N LEU A 187 -12.31 12.11 -9.16
CA LEU A 187 -10.95 12.12 -8.60
C LEU A 187 -10.60 13.47 -7.97
N GLY A 188 -10.98 14.58 -8.59
CA GLY A 188 -10.85 15.93 -8.01
C GLY A 188 -11.60 16.06 -6.68
N LYS A 189 -12.88 15.64 -6.63
CA LYS A 189 -13.70 15.62 -5.41
C LYS A 189 -13.08 14.76 -4.29
N ALA A 190 -12.67 13.53 -4.61
CA ALA A 190 -12.01 12.64 -3.66
C ALA A 190 -10.69 13.22 -3.14
N THR A 191 -9.95 13.93 -4.00
CA THR A 191 -8.72 14.65 -3.64
C THR A 191 -9.02 15.78 -2.66
N ALA A 192 -10.02 16.63 -2.94
CA ALA A 192 -10.44 17.69 -2.03
C ALA A 192 -10.85 17.15 -0.65
N ILE A 193 -11.61 16.05 -0.60
CA ILE A 193 -11.97 15.36 0.65
C ILE A 193 -10.72 14.90 1.41
N ALA A 194 -9.78 14.24 0.72
CA ALA A 194 -8.56 13.74 1.35
C ALA A 194 -7.70 14.87 1.95
N MET A 195 -7.54 15.97 1.19
CA MET A 195 -6.84 17.17 1.65
C MET A 195 -7.51 17.77 2.89
N ALA A 196 -8.85 17.84 2.92
CA ALA A 196 -9.60 18.33 4.06
C ALA A 196 -9.38 17.49 5.34
N PHE A 197 -9.11 16.19 5.21
CA PHE A 197 -8.71 15.32 6.32
C PHE A 197 -7.18 15.28 6.57
N GLY A 198 -6.41 16.17 5.94
CA GLY A 198 -5.00 16.39 6.24
C GLY A 198 -4.03 15.47 5.49
N TYR A 199 -4.47 14.77 4.44
CA TYR A 199 -3.50 14.16 3.52
C TYR A 199 -2.74 15.26 2.78
N THR A 200 -1.42 15.14 2.73
CA THR A 200 -0.55 16.03 1.95
C THR A 200 0.11 15.32 0.78
N GLN A 201 0.07 13.99 0.74
CA GLN A 201 0.55 13.19 -0.37
C GLN A 201 -0.57 12.30 -0.92
N ILE A 202 -0.86 12.45 -2.22
CA ILE A 202 -1.91 11.71 -2.93
C ILE A 202 -1.29 11.05 -4.16
N ASN A 203 -1.70 9.81 -4.43
CA ASN A 203 -1.20 8.99 -5.52
C ASN A 203 -2.34 8.49 -6.41
N LEU A 204 -2.19 8.54 -7.73
CA LEU A 204 -3.12 7.91 -8.67
C LEU A 204 -2.63 6.50 -9.07
N ASN A 205 -3.50 5.50 -8.94
CA ASN A 205 -3.24 4.15 -9.42
C ASN A 205 -3.49 4.02 -10.93
N CYS A 206 -2.41 3.87 -11.69
CA CYS A 206 -2.41 3.56 -13.13
C CYS A 206 -1.59 2.27 -13.40
N GLY A 207 -1.57 1.32 -12.46
CA GLY A 207 -0.62 0.19 -12.51
C GLY A 207 -1.14 -1.14 -11.99
N CYS A 208 -2.34 -1.19 -11.39
CA CYS A 208 -2.96 -2.45 -10.95
C CYS A 208 -3.55 -3.22 -12.15
N PRO A 209 -3.06 -4.44 -12.47
CA PRO A 209 -3.59 -5.23 -13.59
C PRO A 209 -4.76 -6.13 -13.19
N SER A 210 -5.21 -6.09 -11.93
CA SER A 210 -6.30 -6.94 -11.43
C SER A 210 -7.56 -6.69 -12.25
N ALA A 211 -8.23 -7.75 -12.69
CA ALA A 211 -9.48 -7.60 -13.43
C ALA A 211 -10.55 -6.86 -12.63
N ASN A 212 -10.59 -6.99 -11.29
CA ASN A 212 -11.57 -6.23 -10.48
C ASN A 212 -11.33 -4.71 -10.52
N VAL A 213 -10.15 -4.27 -10.94
CA VAL A 213 -9.76 -2.86 -11.07
C VAL A 213 -9.77 -2.42 -12.54
N ALA A 214 -9.22 -3.26 -13.42
CA ALA A 214 -9.05 -2.99 -14.84
C ALA A 214 -10.30 -3.33 -15.69
N LYS A 215 -11.29 -4.03 -15.15
CA LYS A 215 -12.50 -4.42 -15.90
C LYS A 215 -13.24 -3.19 -16.41
N GLY A 216 -13.61 -3.22 -17.69
CA GLY A 216 -14.28 -2.11 -18.36
C GLY A 216 -13.43 -0.84 -18.45
N ASN A 217 -12.10 -0.95 -18.35
CA ASN A 217 -11.13 0.15 -18.36
C ASN A 217 -11.38 1.22 -17.28
N GLN A 218 -11.96 0.85 -16.14
CA GLN A 218 -12.41 1.81 -15.12
C GLN A 218 -11.32 2.34 -14.18
N ALA A 219 -10.19 1.63 -14.03
CA ALA A 219 -9.05 2.05 -13.22
C ALA A 219 -7.80 1.20 -13.50
N GLY A 220 -6.70 1.51 -12.81
CA GLY A 220 -5.51 0.66 -12.78
C GLY A 220 -4.74 0.66 -14.09
N ALA A 221 -4.10 -0.46 -14.42
CA ALA A 221 -3.20 -0.52 -15.57
C ALA A 221 -3.92 -0.30 -16.91
N ALA A 222 -5.21 -0.60 -17.01
CA ALA A 222 -5.98 -0.38 -18.24
C ALA A 222 -6.03 1.10 -18.66
N LEU A 223 -5.89 2.04 -17.70
CA LEU A 223 -5.81 3.47 -18.00
C LEU A 223 -4.59 3.84 -18.85
N MET A 224 -3.54 3.02 -18.88
CA MET A 224 -2.38 3.24 -19.74
C MET A 224 -2.71 3.14 -21.24
N LEU A 225 -3.87 2.58 -21.61
CA LEU A 225 -4.38 2.61 -22.99
C LEU A 225 -4.90 3.99 -23.39
N GLU A 226 -5.17 4.88 -22.43
CA GLU A 226 -5.79 6.19 -22.64
C GLU A 226 -5.01 7.28 -21.91
N PRO A 227 -3.75 7.56 -22.32
CA PRO A 227 -2.87 8.47 -21.61
C PRO A 227 -3.43 9.89 -21.46
N THR A 228 -4.16 10.41 -22.46
CA THR A 228 -4.79 11.74 -22.36
C THR A 228 -5.79 11.83 -21.20
N LEU A 229 -6.59 10.78 -20.98
CA LEU A 229 -7.53 10.74 -19.87
C LEU A 229 -6.83 10.70 -18.52
N VAL A 230 -5.68 10.00 -18.42
CA VAL A 230 -4.87 10.01 -17.20
C VAL A 230 -4.33 11.42 -16.93
N ALA A 231 -3.92 12.15 -17.97
CA ALA A 231 -3.49 13.54 -17.83
C ALA A 231 -4.64 14.43 -17.32
N GLU A 232 -5.85 14.32 -17.88
CA GLU A 232 -7.04 15.04 -17.41
C GLU A 232 -7.38 14.71 -15.94
N CYS A 233 -7.25 13.43 -15.54
CA CYS A 233 -7.43 13.02 -14.15
C CYS A 233 -6.42 13.69 -13.22
N LEU A 234 -5.13 13.67 -13.57
CA LEU A 234 -4.08 14.32 -12.81
C LEU A 234 -4.30 15.84 -12.74
N GLU A 235 -4.84 16.45 -13.80
CA GLU A 235 -5.11 17.89 -13.84
C GLU A 235 -6.18 18.26 -12.82
N GLN A 236 -7.31 17.54 -12.80
CA GLN A 236 -8.38 17.78 -11.84
C GLN A 236 -7.93 17.54 -10.39
N MET A 237 -7.14 16.50 -10.14
CA MET A 237 -6.53 16.27 -8.83
C MET A 237 -5.59 17.42 -8.45
N SER A 238 -4.79 17.89 -9.39
CA SER A 238 -3.86 19.01 -9.18
C SER A 238 -4.58 20.30 -8.81
N GLN A 239 -5.66 20.63 -9.52
CA GLN A 239 -6.48 21.80 -9.25
C GLN A 239 -7.03 21.78 -7.81
N ALA A 240 -7.56 20.64 -7.35
CA ALA A 240 -8.05 20.49 -5.99
C ALA A 240 -6.95 20.72 -4.93
N MET A 241 -5.74 20.19 -5.16
CA MET A 241 -4.61 20.37 -4.26
C MET A 241 -4.08 21.81 -4.26
N ILE A 242 -4.01 22.46 -5.42
CA ILE A 242 -3.59 23.87 -5.57
C ILE A 242 -4.56 24.81 -4.86
N HIS A 243 -5.88 24.60 -5.02
CA HIS A 243 -6.89 25.38 -4.30
C HIS A 243 -6.68 25.30 -2.79
N TYR A 244 -6.44 24.09 -2.27
CA TYR A 244 -6.13 23.89 -0.86
C TYR A 244 -4.87 24.65 -0.43
N GLN A 245 -3.78 24.59 -1.20
CA GLN A 245 -2.54 25.29 -0.88
C GLN A 245 -2.67 26.81 -0.88
N HIS A 246 -3.34 27.41 -1.87
CA HIS A 246 -3.46 28.87 -1.96
C HIS A 246 -4.25 29.48 -0.80
N GLN A 247 -5.27 28.80 -0.29
CA GLN A 247 -6.05 29.30 0.85
C GLN A 247 -5.28 29.20 2.18
N HIS A 248 -4.33 28.26 2.28
CA HIS A 248 -3.52 28.06 3.49
C HIS A 248 -2.16 28.78 3.42
N GLN A 249 -1.92 29.60 2.39
CA GLN A 249 -0.80 30.55 2.35
C GLN A 249 -1.11 31.72 3.29
N THR A 250 -0.71 31.62 4.55
CA THR A 250 -0.67 32.77 5.46
C THR A 250 0.51 33.67 5.10
N ASN A 251 0.34 34.99 5.17
CA ASN A 251 1.29 36.03 4.70
C ASN A 251 2.63 36.12 5.47
N ASP A 252 3.09 35.07 6.14
CA ASP A 252 4.35 35.11 6.89
C ASP A 252 5.37 34.13 6.31
N ASP A 253 6.64 34.57 6.30
CA ASP A 253 7.88 33.89 5.89
C ASP A 253 8.18 32.63 6.75
N ASP A 254 7.21 31.72 6.90
CA ASP A 254 7.39 30.49 7.66
C ASP A 254 7.88 29.39 6.72
N ASP A 255 9.18 29.09 6.78
CA ASP A 255 9.89 28.04 6.02
C ASP A 255 9.34 26.60 6.25
N ASN A 256 8.24 26.47 7.00
CA ASN A 256 7.67 25.19 7.44
C ASN A 256 6.40 24.78 6.67
N TYR A 257 6.17 25.35 5.48
CA TYR A 257 5.06 24.95 4.60
C TYR A 257 5.14 23.46 4.25
N GLN A 258 4.12 22.70 4.63
CA GLN A 258 4.01 21.31 4.25
C GLN A 258 3.65 21.21 2.76
N GLN A 259 4.66 20.96 1.93
CA GLN A 259 4.49 20.82 0.49
C GLN A 259 3.56 19.65 0.17
N VAL A 260 2.49 19.91 -0.59
CA VAL A 260 1.61 18.85 -1.07
C VAL A 260 2.27 18.15 -2.26
N GLN A 261 2.08 16.84 -2.39
CA GLN A 261 2.71 16.02 -3.41
C GLN A 261 1.67 15.17 -4.14
N LEU A 262 1.58 15.34 -5.46
CA LEU A 262 0.84 14.45 -6.34
C LEU A 262 1.81 13.46 -6.98
N SER A 263 1.44 12.19 -7.00
CA SER A 263 2.26 11.14 -7.61
C SER A 263 1.45 10.16 -8.46
N LEU A 264 2.12 9.49 -9.40
CA LEU A 264 1.51 8.52 -10.32
C LEU A 264 2.22 7.17 -10.23
N LYS A 265 1.49 6.11 -9.88
CA LYS A 265 2.02 4.75 -9.89
C LYS A 265 1.57 3.99 -11.13
N HIS A 266 2.51 3.57 -11.98
CA HIS A 266 2.21 2.88 -13.24
C HIS A 266 3.15 1.69 -13.50
N ARG A 267 3.03 1.09 -14.69
CA ARG A 267 3.84 -0.02 -15.21
C ARG A 267 4.66 0.44 -16.42
N LEU A 268 5.50 -0.42 -16.99
CA LEU A 268 6.24 -0.08 -18.23
C LEU A 268 5.33 0.04 -19.46
N GLY A 269 4.12 -0.53 -19.39
CA GLY A 269 3.17 -0.61 -20.48
C GLY A 269 2.14 -1.70 -20.18
N VAL A 270 1.24 -1.93 -21.14
CA VAL A 270 0.20 -2.95 -21.06
C VAL A 270 0.24 -3.88 -22.27
N ALA A 271 -0.14 -5.14 -22.05
CA ALA A 271 -0.38 -6.12 -23.08
C ALA A 271 -1.61 -6.95 -22.70
N PHE A 272 -2.28 -7.60 -23.66
CA PHE A 272 -3.39 -8.51 -23.37
C PHE A 272 -2.88 -9.93 -23.11
N ALA A 273 -3.37 -10.56 -22.04
CA ALA A 273 -2.85 -11.84 -21.56
C ALA A 273 -3.02 -12.99 -22.57
N ASN A 274 -4.06 -12.93 -23.42
CA ASN A 274 -4.34 -13.91 -24.46
C ASN A 274 -3.42 -13.79 -25.70
N GLU A 275 -2.84 -12.61 -25.91
CA GLU A 275 -1.96 -12.29 -27.04
C GLU A 275 -0.49 -12.21 -26.63
N TYR A 276 -0.21 -12.32 -25.33
CA TYR A 276 1.11 -12.14 -24.78
C TYR A 276 1.98 -13.39 -24.96
N ASP A 277 3.02 -13.27 -25.78
CA ASP A 277 4.06 -14.28 -25.94
C ASP A 277 5.22 -13.96 -24.98
N ALA A 278 5.33 -14.78 -23.92
CA ALA A 278 6.38 -14.62 -22.91
C ALA A 278 7.77 -14.90 -23.47
N ASP A 279 7.95 -15.93 -24.30
CA ASP A 279 9.26 -16.31 -24.82
C ASP A 279 9.78 -15.23 -25.78
N TRP A 280 8.88 -14.69 -26.61
CA TRP A 280 9.20 -13.57 -27.49
C TRP A 280 9.58 -12.31 -26.70
N ASP A 281 8.81 -11.93 -25.66
CA ASP A 281 9.11 -10.73 -24.86
C ASP A 281 10.44 -10.87 -24.10
N HIS A 282 10.74 -12.05 -23.55
CA HIS A 282 12.05 -12.29 -22.91
C HIS A 282 13.23 -12.18 -23.89
N ALA A 283 13.02 -12.47 -25.17
CA ALA A 283 14.03 -12.32 -26.21
C ALA A 283 14.18 -10.86 -26.70
N GLN A 284 13.21 -9.97 -26.40
CA GLN A 284 13.28 -8.57 -26.82
C GLN A 284 14.22 -7.74 -25.94
N THR A 285 14.90 -6.79 -26.58
CA THR A 285 15.61 -5.71 -25.89
C THR A 285 14.65 -4.83 -25.09
N ASP A 286 15.19 -4.08 -24.13
CA ASP A 286 14.42 -3.16 -23.29
C ASP A 286 13.84 -1.94 -24.04
N GLU A 287 14.26 -1.69 -25.29
CA GLU A 287 13.92 -0.49 -26.08
C GLU A 287 12.41 -0.28 -26.26
N ALA A 288 11.66 -1.32 -26.64
CA ALA A 288 10.22 -1.20 -26.86
C ALA A 288 9.44 -0.87 -25.57
N ALA A 289 9.86 -1.48 -24.45
CA ALA A 289 9.28 -1.20 -23.14
C ALA A 289 9.64 0.22 -22.66
N TYR A 290 10.88 0.66 -22.93
CA TYR A 290 11.30 2.04 -22.68
C TYR A 290 10.47 3.04 -23.49
N GLN A 291 10.37 2.87 -24.81
CA GLN A 291 9.64 3.80 -25.68
C GLN A 291 8.16 3.92 -25.27
N THR A 292 7.51 2.79 -25.00
CA THR A 292 6.11 2.77 -24.52
C THR A 292 5.93 3.55 -23.22
N CYS A 293 6.82 3.32 -22.25
CA CYS A 293 6.79 3.99 -20.95
C CYS A 293 7.10 5.49 -21.09
N HIS A 294 8.09 5.84 -21.90
CA HIS A 294 8.52 7.20 -22.17
C HIS A 294 7.37 8.00 -22.81
N ASP A 295 6.73 7.48 -23.85
CA ASP A 295 5.64 8.17 -24.55
C ASP A 295 4.43 8.39 -23.64
N PHE A 296 4.11 7.42 -22.80
CA PHE A 296 3.09 7.58 -21.76
C PHE A 296 3.43 8.74 -20.81
N LEU A 297 4.68 8.78 -20.30
CA LEU A 297 5.12 9.84 -19.39
C LEU A 297 5.21 11.21 -20.06
N LYS A 298 5.56 11.30 -21.34
CA LYS A 298 5.54 12.56 -22.09
C LYS A 298 4.15 13.22 -22.10
N VAL A 299 3.08 12.43 -22.14
CA VAL A 299 1.70 12.96 -22.03
C VAL A 299 1.42 13.50 -20.62
N MET A 300 1.97 12.86 -19.59
CA MET A 300 1.78 13.28 -18.19
C MET A 300 2.39 14.65 -17.89
N GLU A 301 3.43 15.06 -18.63
CA GLU A 301 4.03 16.41 -18.50
C GLU A 301 3.02 17.53 -18.76
N SER A 302 2.01 17.29 -19.60
CA SER A 302 0.92 18.24 -19.85
C SER A 302 -0.25 18.14 -18.88
N GLY A 303 -0.35 17.05 -18.10
CA GLY A 303 -1.50 16.74 -17.26
C GLY A 303 -1.44 17.32 -15.85
N SER A 304 -0.29 17.77 -15.37
CA SER A 304 -0.17 18.34 -14.03
C SER A 304 1.10 19.17 -13.87
N ASN A 305 0.95 20.33 -13.25
CA ASN A 305 2.07 21.20 -12.85
C ASN A 305 2.63 20.89 -11.45
N ILE A 306 1.94 20.06 -10.65
CA ILE A 306 2.38 19.68 -9.29
C ILE A 306 2.71 18.18 -9.16
N LEU A 307 2.59 17.41 -10.24
CA LEU A 307 3.07 16.03 -10.28
C LEU A 307 4.57 16.07 -9.96
N SER A 308 4.91 15.51 -8.80
CA SER A 308 6.27 15.57 -8.25
C SER A 308 6.99 14.24 -8.31
N LYS A 309 6.26 13.13 -8.53
CA LYS A 309 6.80 11.78 -8.38
C LYS A 309 6.09 10.75 -9.25
N VAL A 310 6.86 9.82 -9.81
CA VAL A 310 6.35 8.66 -10.54
C VAL A 310 6.93 7.37 -9.97
N GLN A 311 6.06 6.39 -9.67
CA GLN A 311 6.48 5.06 -9.24
C GLN A 311 6.28 4.05 -10.37
N VAL A 312 7.39 3.53 -10.89
CA VAL A 312 7.39 2.67 -12.07
C VAL A 312 7.58 1.23 -11.65
N HIS A 313 6.54 0.41 -11.77
CA HIS A 313 6.70 -1.04 -11.69
C HIS A 313 7.42 -1.50 -12.97
N ALA A 314 8.64 -2.04 -12.82
CA ALA A 314 9.56 -2.41 -13.89
C ALA A 314 9.13 -3.66 -14.70
N ARG A 315 7.84 -3.80 -14.98
CA ARG A 315 7.23 -4.91 -15.71
C ARG A 315 6.02 -4.41 -16.49
N LEU A 316 5.70 -5.03 -17.62
CA LEU A 316 4.42 -4.86 -18.30
C LEU A 316 3.24 -5.33 -17.42
N ALA A 317 2.06 -4.76 -17.64
CA ALA A 317 0.80 -5.25 -17.09
C ALA A 317 0.09 -6.12 -18.12
N LEU A 318 -0.23 -7.37 -17.75
CA LEU A 318 -1.09 -8.23 -18.57
C LEU A 318 -2.55 -7.98 -18.20
N LEU A 319 -3.34 -7.47 -19.13
CA LEU A 319 -4.77 -7.26 -18.98
C LEU A 319 -5.50 -8.55 -19.37
N GLY A 320 -6.42 -9.03 -18.52
CA GLY A 320 -7.31 -10.13 -18.91
C GLY A 320 -8.35 -9.68 -19.93
N ILE A 321 -8.87 -10.61 -20.75
CA ILE A 321 -10.02 -10.32 -21.62
C ILE A 321 -11.25 -10.08 -20.73
N GLY A 322 -11.56 -8.82 -20.44
CA GLY A 322 -12.91 -8.45 -20.01
C GLY A 322 -13.74 -8.26 -21.27
N ASP A 323 -14.84 -9.01 -21.44
CA ASP A 323 -15.78 -8.97 -22.57
C ASP A 323 -15.74 -7.65 -23.37
N THR A 324 -14.91 -7.61 -24.42
CA THR A 324 -14.81 -6.45 -25.32
C THR A 324 -16.04 -6.31 -26.22
N ASN A 325 -16.91 -7.32 -26.25
CA ASN A 325 -18.09 -7.36 -27.13
C ASN A 325 -19.36 -6.74 -26.52
N ASN A 326 -19.32 -6.13 -25.33
CA ASN A 326 -20.44 -5.40 -24.73
C ASN A 326 -20.05 -3.94 -24.36
N LEU A 327 -19.17 -3.34 -25.16
CA LEU A 327 -18.54 -2.03 -24.89
C LEU A 327 -19.40 -0.79 -25.18
N TYR A 328 -20.69 -0.94 -25.51
CA TYR A 328 -21.59 0.20 -25.74
C TYR A 328 -23.00 -0.09 -25.24
N THR A 329 -23.20 -0.21 -23.92
CA THR A 329 -24.47 0.13 -23.24
C THR A 329 -24.39 -0.32 -21.79
N THR A 330 -23.97 0.57 -20.89
CA THR A 330 -24.66 0.82 -19.62
C THR A 330 -23.98 2.03 -18.98
N ASN A 331 -24.68 3.16 -19.01
CA ASN A 331 -24.51 4.18 -17.98
C ASN A 331 -24.78 3.53 -16.63
N GLY A 332 -23.93 3.77 -15.64
CA GLY A 332 -24.21 3.40 -14.26
C GLY A 332 -23.00 2.84 -13.52
N ASP A 333 -22.56 3.63 -12.54
CA ASP A 333 -21.74 3.24 -11.40
C ASP A 333 -21.86 1.76 -11.03
N GLY A 334 -20.80 1.01 -11.31
CA GLY A 334 -20.63 -0.36 -10.83
C GLY A 334 -19.89 -0.33 -9.49
N GLY A 335 -20.65 -0.19 -8.41
CA GLY A 335 -20.15 -0.31 -7.05
C GLY A 335 -19.30 -1.57 -6.86
N GLY A 336 -18.17 -1.39 -6.19
CA GLY A 336 -17.33 -2.48 -5.71
C GLY A 336 -18.10 -3.31 -4.68
N ASP A 337 -18.89 -4.26 -5.17
CA ASP A 337 -19.29 -5.40 -4.36
C ASP A 337 -18.01 -6.17 -4.05
N GLY A 338 -17.59 -6.08 -2.79
CA GLY A 338 -16.77 -7.11 -2.16
C GLY A 338 -17.56 -8.40 -2.26
N ILE A 339 -17.33 -9.15 -3.33
CA ILE A 339 -17.83 -10.50 -3.47
C ILE A 339 -16.96 -11.33 -2.52
N ASP A 340 -17.62 -11.87 -1.50
CA ASP A 340 -17.08 -12.93 -0.66
C ASP A 340 -16.44 -14.00 -1.56
N ASP A 341 -15.13 -14.18 -1.45
CA ASP A 341 -14.36 -15.28 -2.09
C ASP A 341 -14.70 -16.65 -1.46
N ASP A 342 -15.92 -16.83 -0.96
CA ASP A 342 -16.43 -18.04 -0.30
C ASP A 342 -17.28 -18.90 -1.26
N ASP A 343 -16.93 -18.94 -2.56
CA ASP A 343 -17.40 -20.03 -3.44
C ASP A 343 -16.53 -21.28 -3.20
N ASP A 344 -16.85 -21.97 -2.10
CA ASP A 344 -16.42 -23.32 -1.71
C ASP A 344 -17.01 -24.40 -2.66
N ASP A 345 -16.74 -24.35 -3.96
CA ASP A 345 -17.07 -25.46 -4.89
C ASP A 345 -15.83 -25.92 -5.66
N ASP A 346 -14.91 -26.53 -4.92
CA ASP A 346 -13.92 -27.51 -5.42
C ASP A 346 -14.69 -28.83 -5.65
N ASP A 347 -15.32 -29.02 -6.81
CA ASP A 347 -15.74 -30.35 -7.26
C ASP A 347 -14.99 -30.77 -8.53
N ALA A 348 -14.20 -31.82 -8.34
CA ALA A 348 -13.33 -32.46 -9.31
C ALA A 348 -14.12 -33.09 -10.46
N ILE A 349 -13.60 -33.00 -11.68
CA ILE A 349 -13.68 -34.11 -12.66
C ILE A 349 -12.33 -34.23 -13.35
N GLU A 350 -11.53 -35.20 -12.90
CA GLU A 350 -10.50 -35.84 -13.70
C GLU A 350 -11.14 -36.77 -14.75
N GLY A 351 -10.57 -36.80 -15.95
CA GLY A 351 -10.67 -37.95 -16.85
C GLY A 351 -11.77 -37.92 -17.91
N ALA A 352 -11.41 -37.52 -19.13
CA ALA A 352 -11.95 -38.17 -20.32
C ALA A 352 -10.92 -38.11 -21.46
N VAL A 353 -10.35 -39.27 -21.73
CA VAL A 353 -9.41 -39.58 -22.80
C VAL A 353 -10.05 -39.32 -24.17
N VAL A 354 -9.22 -38.82 -25.09
CA VAL A 354 -9.49 -38.60 -26.51
C VAL A 354 -9.91 -39.93 -27.17
N GLY A 355 -11.13 -39.97 -27.69
CA GLY A 355 -11.62 -41.01 -28.60
C GLY A 355 -12.02 -40.38 -29.93
N SER A 356 -11.30 -40.72 -30.99
CA SER A 356 -11.59 -40.35 -32.37
C SER A 356 -12.80 -41.11 -32.92
N GLN A 357 -13.73 -40.42 -33.59
CA GLN A 357 -14.31 -40.74 -34.92
C GLN A 357 -15.68 -40.09 -35.11
N GLY A 358 -15.90 -39.55 -36.31
CA GLY A 358 -17.21 -39.56 -36.96
C GLY A 358 -17.83 -38.19 -37.21
N ASP A 359 -17.71 -37.73 -38.45
CA ASP A 359 -18.44 -36.59 -39.03
C ASP A 359 -19.95 -36.67 -38.80
N ARG A 360 -20.51 -35.56 -38.30
CA ARG A 360 -21.86 -35.06 -38.61
C ARG A 360 -22.00 -33.67 -37.98
N GLU A 361 -22.10 -32.63 -38.81
CA GLU A 361 -22.66 -31.35 -38.37
C GLU A 361 -24.16 -31.52 -38.09
N PRO A 362 -24.65 -31.00 -36.96
CA PRO A 362 -25.96 -30.41 -36.96
C PRO A 362 -25.90 -28.97 -36.43
N GLU A 363 -26.41 -28.05 -37.25
CA GLU A 363 -26.86 -26.72 -36.81
C GLU A 363 -27.70 -26.87 -35.54
N THR A 364 -27.12 -26.48 -34.41
CA THR A 364 -27.86 -26.38 -33.14
C THR A 364 -27.57 -25.04 -32.50
N ASN A 365 -28.65 -24.29 -32.38
CA ASN A 365 -28.84 -23.02 -31.70
C ASN A 365 -28.05 -22.96 -30.37
N LYS A 366 -26.79 -22.49 -30.41
CA LYS A 366 -25.96 -22.30 -29.22
C LYS A 366 -26.48 -21.08 -28.46
N LYS A 367 -27.49 -21.29 -27.61
CA LYS A 367 -27.64 -20.46 -26.40
C LYS A 367 -26.36 -20.66 -25.60
N ILE A 368 -25.37 -19.79 -25.82
CA ILE A 368 -24.17 -19.72 -24.99
C ILE A 368 -24.68 -19.56 -23.57
N ASN A 369 -24.41 -20.55 -22.71
CA ASN A 369 -24.78 -20.50 -21.31
C ASN A 369 -23.99 -19.33 -20.70
N HIS A 370 -24.65 -18.19 -20.53
CA HIS A 370 -24.05 -16.93 -20.09
C HIS A 370 -23.27 -17.10 -18.78
N LYS A 371 -23.72 -17.97 -17.87
CA LYS A 371 -23.01 -18.33 -16.63
C LYS A 371 -21.66 -19.01 -16.90
N ARG A 372 -21.60 -19.90 -17.90
CA ARG A 372 -20.37 -20.61 -18.28
C ARG A 372 -19.37 -19.67 -18.96
N ALA A 373 -19.83 -18.75 -19.79
CA ALA A 373 -18.99 -17.70 -20.39
C ALA A 373 -18.41 -16.77 -19.31
N GLN A 374 -19.25 -16.30 -18.37
CA GLN A 374 -18.81 -15.49 -17.23
C GLN A 374 -17.78 -16.23 -16.35
N TYR A 375 -17.98 -17.53 -16.10
CA TYR A 375 -17.02 -18.34 -15.34
C TYR A 375 -15.65 -18.41 -16.04
N PHE A 376 -15.61 -18.70 -17.35
CA PHE A 376 -14.37 -18.74 -18.09
C PHE A 376 -13.66 -17.38 -18.12
N ALA A 377 -14.39 -16.29 -18.33
CA ALA A 377 -13.85 -14.93 -18.31
C ALA A 377 -13.25 -14.58 -16.93
N LYS A 378 -13.95 -14.89 -15.83
CA LYS A 378 -13.42 -14.71 -14.46
C LYS A 378 -12.14 -15.53 -14.23
N ARG A 379 -12.10 -16.78 -14.72
CA ARG A 379 -10.95 -17.66 -14.57
C ARG A 379 -9.73 -17.15 -15.34
N GLU A 380 -9.94 -16.66 -16.55
CA GLU A 380 -8.89 -16.06 -17.39
C GLU A 380 -8.35 -14.76 -16.80
N ALA A 381 -9.23 -13.88 -16.33
CA ALA A 381 -8.89 -12.68 -15.57
C ALA A 381 -8.01 -12.97 -14.34
N ARG A 382 -8.36 -14.02 -13.59
CA ARG A 382 -7.56 -14.46 -12.43
C ARG A 382 -6.19 -15.00 -12.85
N GLN A 383 -6.14 -15.78 -13.93
CA GLN A 383 -4.88 -16.28 -14.51
C GLN A 383 -3.97 -15.12 -14.91
N ALA A 384 -4.48 -14.11 -15.63
CA ALA A 384 -3.72 -12.91 -15.99
C ALA A 384 -3.16 -12.21 -14.74
N THR A 385 -3.98 -12.05 -13.70
CA THR A 385 -3.55 -11.42 -12.43
C THR A 385 -2.40 -12.20 -11.76
N ILE A 386 -2.43 -13.53 -11.80
CA ILE A 386 -1.36 -14.39 -11.29
C ILE A 386 -0.10 -14.24 -12.16
N GLN A 387 -0.25 -14.33 -13.49
CA GLN A 387 0.85 -14.20 -14.44
C GLN A 387 1.60 -12.88 -14.28
N ASN A 388 0.89 -11.77 -14.01
CA ASN A 388 1.49 -10.46 -13.74
C ASN A 388 2.55 -10.45 -12.60
N ARG A 389 2.54 -11.46 -11.72
CA ARG A 389 3.49 -11.59 -10.61
C ARG A 389 4.86 -12.09 -11.03
N SER A 390 4.98 -12.81 -12.16
CA SER A 390 6.23 -13.47 -12.55
C SER A 390 6.45 -13.66 -14.05
N VAL A 391 5.40 -13.64 -14.88
CA VAL A 391 5.50 -14.02 -16.30
C VAL A 391 6.21 -12.96 -17.13
N PRO A 392 5.78 -11.68 -17.21
CA PRO A 392 6.60 -10.72 -17.95
C PRO A 392 7.94 -10.48 -17.23
N PRO A 393 9.05 -10.28 -17.98
CA PRO A 393 10.36 -10.05 -17.40
C PRO A 393 10.39 -8.75 -16.59
N LEU A 394 11.27 -8.71 -15.58
CA LEU A 394 11.60 -7.46 -14.89
C LEU A 394 12.67 -6.71 -15.69
N ARG A 395 12.43 -5.43 -15.96
CA ARG A 395 13.33 -4.55 -16.73
C ARG A 395 13.71 -3.30 -15.91
N PRO A 396 14.43 -3.43 -14.79
CA PRO A 396 14.77 -2.29 -13.92
C PRO A 396 15.64 -1.23 -14.62
N LYS A 397 16.45 -1.63 -15.60
CA LYS A 397 17.28 -0.73 -16.42
C LYS A 397 16.44 0.27 -17.23
N VAL A 398 15.23 -0.11 -17.64
CA VAL A 398 14.28 0.83 -18.26
C VAL A 398 13.94 1.96 -17.29
N VAL A 399 13.70 1.65 -16.00
CA VAL A 399 13.39 2.67 -14.99
C VAL A 399 14.59 3.58 -14.73
N GLU A 400 15.82 3.05 -14.75
CA GLU A 400 17.03 3.86 -14.68
C GLU A 400 17.15 4.84 -15.86
N GLN A 401 16.77 4.40 -17.07
CA GLN A 401 16.75 5.27 -18.24
C GLN A 401 15.68 6.37 -18.11
N ILE A 402 14.45 5.99 -17.72
CA ILE A 402 13.38 6.96 -17.41
C ILE A 402 13.83 7.98 -16.36
N ALA A 403 14.58 7.57 -15.33
CA ALA A 403 15.12 8.49 -14.34
C ALA A 403 16.14 9.49 -14.92
N ARG A 404 16.93 9.12 -15.93
CA ARG A 404 17.82 10.07 -16.62
C ARG A 404 17.04 11.08 -17.45
N ASP A 405 15.93 10.66 -18.06
CA ASP A 405 15.17 11.50 -18.99
C ASP A 405 14.17 12.42 -18.27
N PHE A 406 13.55 11.94 -17.18
CA PHE A 406 12.49 12.65 -16.45
C PHE A 406 12.86 13.07 -15.03
N GLY A 407 13.99 12.63 -14.48
CA GLY A 407 14.31 12.85 -13.07
C GLY A 407 14.55 14.32 -12.69
N SER A 408 14.84 15.18 -13.67
CA SER A 408 14.90 16.64 -13.48
C SER A 408 13.52 17.27 -13.23
N LYS A 409 12.44 16.54 -13.51
CA LYS A 409 11.05 16.96 -13.32
C LYS A 409 10.39 16.25 -12.14
N TRP A 410 10.65 14.95 -11.99
CA TRP A 410 9.97 14.11 -11.01
C TRP A 410 10.94 13.22 -10.25
N GLU A 411 10.64 12.95 -8.99
CA GLU A 411 11.22 11.81 -8.29
C GLU A 411 10.81 10.50 -8.99
N VAL A 412 11.77 9.68 -9.40
CA VAL A 412 11.51 8.39 -10.04
C VAL A 412 11.77 7.26 -9.05
N VAL A 413 10.72 6.54 -8.67
CA VAL A 413 10.78 5.44 -7.71
C VAL A 413 10.65 4.10 -8.44
N SER A 414 11.64 3.24 -8.29
CA SER A 414 11.65 1.92 -8.93
C SER A 414 10.86 0.90 -8.11
N ASN A 415 10.01 0.12 -8.77
CA ASN A 415 9.22 -0.95 -8.15
C ASN A 415 9.37 -2.28 -8.92
N GLY A 416 9.13 -3.39 -8.22
CA GLY A 416 9.08 -4.74 -8.79
C GLY A 416 10.38 -5.53 -8.61
N GLY A 417 10.29 -6.73 -8.01
CA GLY A 417 11.42 -7.66 -7.86
C GLY A 417 12.36 -7.41 -6.68
N ILE A 418 12.07 -6.43 -5.82
CA ILE A 418 12.91 -6.09 -4.66
C ILE A 418 12.56 -7.02 -3.49
N GLN A 419 13.54 -7.76 -2.98
CA GLN A 419 13.37 -8.77 -1.92
C GLN A 419 14.19 -8.48 -0.66
N SER A 420 15.15 -7.55 -0.72
CA SER A 420 16.07 -7.25 0.37
C SER A 420 16.54 -5.79 0.37
N MET A 421 17.18 -5.35 1.46
CA MET A 421 17.89 -4.06 1.49
C MET A 421 19.07 -4.00 0.50
N SER A 422 19.66 -5.13 0.11
CA SER A 422 20.66 -5.14 -0.97
C SER A 422 20.03 -4.79 -2.31
N ASP A 423 18.84 -5.29 -2.60
CA ASP A 423 18.13 -4.94 -3.84
C ASP A 423 17.72 -3.46 -3.85
N VAL A 424 17.34 -2.91 -2.69
CA VAL A 424 17.09 -1.47 -2.52
C VAL A 424 18.35 -0.67 -2.84
N ALA A 425 19.49 -1.04 -2.26
CA ALA A 425 20.76 -0.37 -2.54
C ALA A 425 21.13 -0.46 -4.03
N ASP A 426 20.93 -1.62 -4.66
CA ASP A 426 21.15 -1.81 -6.11
C ASP A 426 20.28 -0.88 -6.96
N ARG A 427 19.00 -0.70 -6.61
CA ARG A 427 18.10 0.22 -7.34
C ARG A 427 18.51 1.67 -7.21
N LEU A 428 18.97 2.06 -6.03
CA LEU A 428 19.49 3.40 -5.77
C LEU A 428 20.93 3.58 -6.26
N GLN A 429 21.52 2.54 -6.86
CA GLN A 429 22.93 2.47 -7.29
C GLN A 429 23.93 2.78 -6.17
N ARG A 430 23.55 2.54 -4.90
CA ARG A 430 24.39 2.78 -3.73
C ARG A 430 25.38 1.62 -3.54
N PRO A 431 26.63 1.87 -3.12
CA PRO A 431 27.62 0.82 -2.89
C PRO A 431 27.11 -0.21 -1.88
N LYS A 432 27.30 -1.51 -2.18
CA LYS A 432 26.99 -2.58 -1.23
C LYS A 432 27.98 -2.53 -0.06
N GLY A 433 27.47 -2.48 1.16
CA GLY A 433 28.29 -2.62 2.36
C GLY A 433 28.89 -4.02 2.47
N GLY A 434 30.05 -4.22 1.84
CA GLY A 434 30.87 -5.43 1.97
C GLY A 434 32.00 -5.22 2.97
N ASN A 435 32.31 -6.27 3.73
CA ASN A 435 33.41 -6.29 4.71
C ASN A 435 34.76 -5.98 3.99
N PRO A 436 35.52 -4.94 4.36
CA PRO A 436 36.75 -4.56 3.65
C PRO A 436 37.91 -5.44 4.10
N ALA A 437 37.97 -6.66 3.59
CA ALA A 437 39.15 -7.51 3.70
C ALA A 437 39.70 -7.76 2.29
N GLY A 438 40.52 -6.82 1.79
CA GLY A 438 41.23 -6.95 0.52
C GLY A 438 41.55 -5.60 -0.13
N ASP A 439 42.71 -5.04 0.18
CA ASP A 439 43.58 -4.10 -0.56
C ASP A 439 43.05 -3.31 -1.79
N GLN A 440 41.88 -2.68 -1.71
CA GLN A 440 41.51 -1.51 -2.53
C GLN A 440 40.79 -0.46 -1.68
N GLN A 441 41.54 0.30 -0.88
CA GLN A 441 41.03 1.30 0.07
C GLN A 441 40.65 2.67 -0.55
N GLN A 442 40.43 2.75 -1.85
CA GLN A 442 39.94 3.98 -2.51
C GLN A 442 38.86 3.61 -3.51
N GLN A 443 37.58 3.64 -3.11
CA GLN A 443 36.44 3.60 -4.07
C GLN A 443 35.02 3.84 -3.50
N PRO A 444 34.64 3.49 -2.24
CA PRO A 444 33.23 3.61 -1.81
C PRO A 444 32.72 5.05 -1.68
N GLN A 445 33.53 5.97 -1.16
CA GLN A 445 33.12 7.36 -0.93
C GLN A 445 33.01 8.16 -2.24
N GLN A 446 33.88 7.92 -3.21
CA GLN A 446 33.83 8.60 -4.51
C GLN A 446 32.62 8.12 -5.34
N GLN A 447 32.32 6.81 -5.31
CA GLN A 447 31.15 6.26 -5.99
C GLN A 447 29.84 6.76 -5.36
N GLN A 448 29.78 6.86 -4.03
CA GLN A 448 28.63 7.45 -3.33
C GLN A 448 28.45 8.94 -3.70
N GLN A 449 29.52 9.74 -3.69
CA GLN A 449 29.46 11.15 -4.11
C GLN A 449 28.97 11.31 -5.55
N GLN A 450 29.35 10.40 -6.46
CA GLN A 450 28.86 10.41 -7.83
C GLN A 450 27.36 10.14 -7.91
N VAL A 451 26.85 9.15 -7.16
CA VAL A 451 25.42 8.82 -7.09
C VAL A 451 24.62 9.97 -6.49
N ASP A 452 25.12 10.56 -5.40
CA ASP A 452 24.50 11.72 -4.77
C ASP A 452 24.42 12.90 -5.75
N ASN A 453 25.50 13.16 -6.51
CA ASN A 453 25.50 14.18 -7.55
C ASN A 453 24.46 13.91 -8.65
N LEU A 454 24.31 12.66 -9.10
CA LEU A 454 23.29 12.29 -10.09
C LEU A 454 21.87 12.44 -9.54
N LEU A 455 21.64 12.08 -8.27
CA LEU A 455 20.37 12.32 -7.58
C LEU A 455 20.04 13.81 -7.53
N TRP A 456 21.01 14.66 -7.16
CA TRP A 456 20.86 16.11 -7.14
C TRP A 456 20.61 16.72 -8.52
N GLN A 457 21.11 16.08 -9.58
CA GLN A 457 20.85 16.47 -10.97
C GLN A 457 19.54 15.90 -11.51
N GLY A 458 18.81 15.08 -10.72
CA GLY A 458 17.61 14.40 -11.19
C GLY A 458 17.91 13.43 -12.33
N GLN A 459 19.03 12.70 -12.25
CA GLN A 459 19.47 11.74 -13.29
C GLN A 459 19.58 10.31 -12.77
N ALA A 460 19.10 10.05 -11.56
CA ALA A 460 19.14 8.76 -10.92
C ALA A 460 17.77 8.40 -10.34
N VAL A 461 17.54 7.09 -10.18
CA VAL A 461 16.37 6.58 -9.46
C VAL A 461 16.42 7.10 -8.02
N THR A 462 15.43 7.90 -7.65
CA THR A 462 15.32 8.53 -6.33
C THR A 462 15.05 7.49 -5.24
N GLY A 463 14.17 6.53 -5.54
CA GLY A 463 13.52 5.69 -4.54
C GLY A 463 13.35 4.24 -4.93
N ALA A 464 13.14 3.40 -3.92
CA ALA A 464 12.77 1.99 -4.08
C ALA A 464 11.45 1.68 -3.37
N MET A 465 10.44 1.25 -4.14
CA MET A 465 9.16 0.82 -3.59
C MET A 465 9.10 -0.71 -3.49
N VAL A 466 8.89 -1.22 -2.28
CA VAL A 466 8.83 -2.64 -1.95
C VAL A 466 7.40 -3.10 -1.77
N GLY A 467 7.00 -4.12 -2.55
CA GLY A 467 5.68 -4.74 -2.43
C GLY A 467 5.69 -5.95 -1.51
N ARG A 468 5.39 -7.13 -2.07
CA ARG A 468 5.21 -8.41 -1.36
C ARG A 468 6.31 -8.75 -0.35
N ALA A 469 7.57 -8.38 -0.61
CA ALA A 469 8.66 -8.67 0.31
C ALA A 469 8.48 -7.99 1.68
N ALA A 470 7.92 -6.77 1.72
CA ALA A 470 7.62 -6.09 2.98
C ALA A 470 6.59 -6.87 3.82
N ILE A 471 5.59 -7.51 3.19
CA ILE A 471 4.59 -8.35 3.87
C ILE A 471 5.16 -9.72 4.25
N ASN A 472 5.95 -10.32 3.35
CA ASN A 472 6.40 -11.70 3.47
C ASN A 472 7.61 -11.86 4.38
N HIS A 473 8.38 -10.78 4.54
CA HIS A 473 9.59 -10.77 5.34
C HIS A 473 9.83 -9.37 5.92
N PRO A 474 8.92 -8.86 6.76
CA PRO A 474 8.96 -7.46 7.22
C PRO A 474 10.28 -7.06 7.91
N CYS A 475 10.85 -7.98 8.71
CA CYS A 475 12.11 -7.75 9.42
C CYS A 475 13.31 -7.51 8.49
N SER A 476 13.29 -7.96 7.22
CA SER A 476 14.39 -7.68 6.28
C SER A 476 14.50 -6.22 5.87
N PHE A 477 13.56 -5.38 6.29
CA PHE A 477 13.55 -3.93 6.04
C PHE A 477 13.63 -3.11 7.33
N ALA A 478 13.82 -3.74 8.51
CA ALA A 478 13.87 -3.02 9.78
C ALA A 478 15.08 -2.07 9.91
N THR A 479 16.16 -2.34 9.16
CA THR A 479 17.35 -1.46 9.13
C THR A 479 17.20 -0.27 8.19
N VAL A 480 16.06 -0.10 7.52
CA VAL A 480 15.91 0.92 6.46
C VAL A 480 16.16 2.34 6.98
N ASP A 481 15.71 2.65 8.20
CA ASP A 481 15.88 3.97 8.82
C ASP A 481 17.35 4.30 9.08
N SER A 482 18.11 3.34 9.61
CA SER A 482 19.54 3.52 9.88
C SER A 482 20.36 3.55 8.59
N VAL A 483 19.99 2.73 7.59
CA VAL A 483 20.71 2.61 6.31
C VAL A 483 20.46 3.80 5.38
N LEU A 484 19.22 4.28 5.25
CA LEU A 484 18.88 5.32 4.28
C LEU A 484 18.82 6.73 4.87
N TRP A 485 18.44 6.86 6.16
CA TRP A 485 18.30 8.15 6.84
C TRP A 485 19.31 8.35 7.98
N GLY A 486 20.25 7.41 8.20
CA GLY A 486 21.28 7.56 9.23
C GLY A 486 20.75 7.55 10.66
N ALA A 487 19.51 7.11 10.87
CA ALA A 487 18.85 7.16 12.18
C ALA A 487 19.24 5.98 13.08
N SER A 488 20.56 5.84 13.33
CA SER A 488 21.16 4.72 14.06
C SER A 488 20.93 4.75 15.58
N ASN A 489 20.42 5.86 16.12
CA ASN A 489 20.21 6.04 17.56
C ASN A 489 18.86 5.51 18.05
N LYS A 490 18.04 4.91 17.17
CA LYS A 490 16.74 4.35 17.56
C LYS A 490 16.92 3.09 18.41
N PRO A 491 16.10 2.91 19.47
CA PRO A 491 16.06 1.66 20.21
C PRO A 491 15.75 0.49 19.27
N LYS A 492 16.63 -0.51 19.26
CA LYS A 492 16.45 -1.72 18.45
C LYS A 492 15.42 -2.62 19.09
N LYS A 493 14.16 -2.47 18.70
CA LYS A 493 13.06 -3.26 19.26
C LYS A 493 13.26 -4.76 19.03
N THR A 494 12.84 -5.57 19.98
CA THR A 494 12.74 -7.02 19.81
C THR A 494 11.46 -7.37 19.05
N ARG A 495 11.38 -8.60 18.52
CA ARG A 495 10.15 -9.10 17.90
C ARG A 495 9.00 -9.14 18.90
N PHE A 496 9.29 -9.48 20.17
CA PHE A 496 8.29 -9.52 21.22
C PHE A 496 7.72 -8.13 21.54
N GLU A 497 8.55 -7.10 21.65
CA GLU A 497 8.10 -5.73 21.89
C GLU A 497 7.15 -5.25 20.78
N ILE A 498 7.51 -5.48 19.51
CA ILE A 498 6.63 -5.14 18.37
C ILE A 498 5.31 -5.91 18.45
N LEU A 499 5.37 -7.22 18.71
CA LEU A 499 4.17 -8.04 18.79
C LEU A 499 3.27 -7.60 19.96
N GLN A 500 3.85 -7.24 21.10
CA GLN A 500 3.12 -6.75 22.27
C GLN A 500 2.42 -5.42 21.98
N THR A 501 3.12 -4.44 21.40
CA THR A 501 2.49 -3.18 20.97
C THR A 501 1.34 -3.44 19.99
N TYR A 502 1.53 -4.36 19.04
CA TYR A 502 0.48 -4.71 18.08
C TYR A 502 -0.70 -5.46 18.72
N MET A 503 -0.48 -6.28 19.74
CA MET A 503 -1.54 -6.92 20.52
C MET A 503 -2.41 -5.91 21.25
N GLU A 504 -1.82 -4.86 21.81
CA GLU A 504 -2.56 -3.76 22.45
C GLU A 504 -3.38 -2.97 21.43
N TYR A 505 -2.78 -2.65 20.28
CA TYR A 505 -3.51 -2.08 19.15
C TYR A 505 -4.71 -2.93 18.73
N CYS A 506 -4.55 -4.25 18.59
CA CYS A 506 -5.66 -5.14 18.25
C CYS A 506 -6.81 -5.06 19.27
N GLN A 507 -6.48 -4.98 20.55
CA GLN A 507 -7.46 -4.87 21.62
C GLN A 507 -8.23 -3.54 21.52
N GLU A 508 -7.52 -2.43 21.30
CA GLU A 508 -8.15 -1.11 21.09
C GLU A 508 -9.09 -1.10 19.88
N GLN A 509 -8.68 -1.71 18.76
CA GLN A 509 -9.51 -1.80 17.55
C GLN A 509 -10.80 -2.60 17.82
N GLU A 510 -10.71 -3.73 18.54
CA GLU A 510 -11.90 -4.50 18.90
C GLU A 510 -12.82 -3.72 19.86
N ASP A 511 -12.28 -3.04 20.85
CA ASP A 511 -13.08 -2.32 21.84
C ASP A 511 -13.76 -1.09 21.23
N ARG A 512 -13.10 -0.41 20.29
CA ARG A 512 -13.70 0.66 19.48
C ARG A 512 -14.85 0.11 18.64
N LEU A 513 -14.65 -1.00 17.94
CA LEU A 513 -15.70 -1.61 17.11
C LEU A 513 -16.89 -2.12 17.95
N LYS A 514 -16.68 -2.66 19.16
CA LYS A 514 -17.77 -3.04 20.07
C LYS A 514 -18.61 -1.83 20.48
N THR A 515 -17.96 -0.69 20.72
CA THR A 515 -18.63 0.55 21.08
C THR A 515 -19.49 1.09 19.93
N ILE A 516 -18.95 1.09 18.71
CA ILE A 516 -19.64 1.64 17.52
C ILE A 516 -20.70 0.67 17.01
N PHE A 517 -20.41 -0.63 17.00
CA PHE A 517 -21.23 -1.69 16.43
C PHE A 517 -21.50 -2.80 17.47
N PRO A 518 -22.32 -2.54 18.50
CA PRO A 518 -22.60 -3.52 19.57
C PRO A 518 -23.27 -4.80 19.04
N SER A 519 -23.95 -4.73 17.90
CA SER A 519 -24.64 -5.86 17.26
C SER A 519 -23.75 -6.64 16.27
N THR A 520 -22.42 -6.45 16.29
CA THR A 520 -21.50 -7.18 15.41
C THR A 520 -21.62 -8.70 15.62
N THR A 521 -21.93 -9.41 14.54
CA THR A 521 -22.20 -10.85 14.57
C THR A 521 -20.93 -11.68 14.78
N PRO A 522 -21.04 -12.94 15.26
CA PRO A 522 -19.92 -13.86 15.37
C PRO A 522 -19.11 -14.02 14.05
N THR A 523 -19.80 -14.06 12.91
CA THR A 523 -19.17 -14.17 11.58
C THR A 523 -18.37 -12.91 11.23
N GLN A 524 -18.92 -11.72 11.49
CA GLN A 524 -18.20 -10.46 11.29
C GLN A 524 -16.96 -10.38 12.20
N TRP A 525 -17.09 -10.76 13.48
CA TRP A 525 -15.94 -10.82 14.40
C TRP A 525 -14.84 -11.76 13.90
N LYS A 526 -15.22 -12.92 13.36
CA LYS A 526 -14.27 -13.85 12.74
C LYS A 526 -13.53 -13.19 11.58
N HIS A 527 -14.21 -12.44 10.71
CA HIS A 527 -13.58 -11.73 9.58
C HIS A 527 -12.63 -10.62 10.06
N ILE A 528 -13.10 -9.72 10.94
CA ILE A 528 -12.31 -8.62 11.51
C ILE A 528 -11.03 -9.14 12.16
N ARG A 529 -11.16 -10.15 13.03
CA ARG A 529 -10.02 -10.70 13.76
C ARG A 529 -9.07 -11.46 12.85
N LYS A 530 -9.56 -12.10 11.78
CA LYS A 530 -8.70 -12.71 10.75
C LYS A 530 -7.80 -11.67 10.08
N GLN A 531 -8.33 -10.48 9.76
CA GLN A 531 -7.53 -9.39 9.21
C GLN A 531 -6.49 -8.87 10.21
N LEU A 532 -6.88 -8.66 11.47
CA LEU A 532 -5.96 -8.20 12.52
C LEU A 532 -4.78 -9.15 12.73
N VAL A 533 -5.04 -10.45 12.85
CA VAL A 533 -3.99 -11.44 13.12
C VAL A 533 -3.17 -11.84 11.89
N ALA A 534 -3.64 -11.52 10.67
CA ALA A 534 -2.87 -11.78 9.46
C ALA A 534 -1.62 -10.87 9.35
N VAL A 535 -1.65 -9.68 9.96
CA VAL A 535 -0.59 -8.67 9.88
C VAL A 535 0.76 -9.17 10.41
N PRO A 536 0.89 -9.67 11.67
CA PRO A 536 2.16 -10.16 12.20
C PRO A 536 2.48 -11.61 11.81
N PHE A 537 1.73 -12.21 10.87
CA PHE A 537 1.87 -13.64 10.53
C PHE A 537 3.29 -14.02 10.09
N HIS A 538 4.03 -13.10 9.48
CA HIS A 538 5.41 -13.30 9.01
C HIS A 538 6.47 -12.61 9.88
N LEU A 539 6.14 -12.15 11.09
CA LEU A 539 7.10 -11.49 12.00
C LEU A 539 8.32 -12.36 12.31
N PHE A 540 8.12 -13.69 12.36
CA PHE A 540 9.16 -14.68 12.66
C PHE A 540 9.67 -15.40 11.40
N MET A 541 9.40 -14.91 10.19
CA MET A 541 9.80 -15.60 8.96
C MET A 541 11.30 -15.94 8.97
N GLY A 542 11.64 -17.20 8.71
CA GLY A 542 13.02 -17.69 8.69
C GLY A 542 13.64 -17.97 10.07
N GLU A 543 12.92 -17.75 11.17
CA GLU A 543 13.40 -17.95 12.53
C GLU A 543 12.88 -19.26 13.17
N GLU A 544 13.57 -19.72 14.21
CA GLU A 544 13.12 -20.87 15.01
C GLU A 544 11.75 -20.59 15.65
N GLY A 545 10.84 -21.57 15.60
CA GLY A 545 9.47 -21.44 16.11
C GLY A 545 8.46 -20.85 15.11
N ASN A 546 8.90 -20.27 13.99
CA ASN A 546 8.00 -19.66 12.98
C ASN A 546 6.87 -20.60 12.50
N ASN A 547 7.23 -21.83 12.13
CA ASN A 547 6.26 -22.80 11.63
C ASN A 547 5.22 -23.18 12.70
N ALA A 548 5.63 -23.23 13.97
CA ALA A 548 4.74 -23.51 15.09
C ALA A 548 3.80 -22.31 15.36
N TYR A 549 4.35 -21.10 15.40
CA TYR A 549 3.60 -19.84 15.49
C TYR A 549 2.54 -19.74 14.39
N GLN A 550 2.92 -19.86 13.11
CA GLN A 550 2.00 -19.75 11.98
C GLN A 550 0.93 -20.84 11.99
N ARG A 551 1.29 -22.09 12.32
CA ARG A 551 0.32 -23.18 12.45
C ARG A 551 -0.68 -22.90 13.56
N ARG A 552 -0.22 -22.43 14.72
CA ARG A 552 -1.06 -22.09 15.87
C ARG A 552 -2.01 -20.95 15.52
N LEU A 553 -1.49 -19.89 14.88
CA LEU A 553 -2.29 -18.73 14.49
C LEU A 553 -3.36 -19.09 13.45
N ARG A 554 -3.04 -19.92 12.44
CA ARG A 554 -4.02 -20.47 11.49
C ARG A 554 -5.17 -21.22 12.16
N LYS A 555 -4.84 -22.07 13.14
CA LYS A 555 -5.86 -22.83 13.89
C LYS A 555 -6.77 -21.90 14.69
N LEU A 556 -6.20 -20.86 15.30
CA LEU A 556 -6.92 -19.93 16.14
C LEU A 556 -7.77 -18.95 15.31
N SER A 557 -7.27 -18.45 14.18
CA SER A 557 -8.02 -17.52 13.32
C SER A 557 -9.30 -18.12 12.76
N GLY A 558 -9.34 -19.45 12.58
CA GLY A 558 -10.57 -20.16 12.22
C GLY A 558 -11.66 -20.13 13.29
N ARG A 559 -11.30 -19.69 14.52
CA ARG A 559 -12.16 -19.58 15.71
C ARG A 559 -12.24 -18.14 16.21
N GLY A 560 -12.08 -17.18 15.30
CA GLY A 560 -12.09 -15.74 15.59
C GLY A 560 -13.40 -15.26 16.22
N GLU A 561 -14.49 -16.03 16.15
CA GLU A 561 -15.72 -15.74 16.88
C GLU A 561 -15.60 -15.94 18.41
N ARG A 562 -14.62 -16.74 18.87
CA ARG A 562 -14.46 -17.13 20.29
C ARG A 562 -13.31 -16.43 21.00
N TYR A 563 -12.25 -16.10 20.27
CA TYR A 563 -11.03 -15.55 20.85
C TYR A 563 -10.75 -14.15 20.29
N SER A 564 -10.29 -13.24 21.14
CA SER A 564 -9.81 -11.93 20.69
C SER A 564 -8.52 -12.07 19.88
N ALA A 565 -8.26 -11.12 18.98
CA ALA A 565 -7.02 -11.06 18.20
C ALA A 565 -5.79 -11.04 19.13
N LYS A 566 -5.81 -10.23 20.19
CA LYS A 566 -4.77 -10.23 21.23
C LYS A 566 -4.55 -11.62 21.84
N GLY A 567 -5.61 -12.29 22.28
CA GLY A 567 -5.51 -13.63 22.88
C GLY A 567 -5.00 -14.68 21.88
N MET A 568 -5.33 -14.55 20.60
CA MET A 568 -4.82 -15.45 19.56
C MET A 568 -3.33 -15.26 19.31
N LEU A 569 -2.87 -14.01 19.23
CA LEU A 569 -1.47 -13.67 19.04
C LEU A 569 -0.62 -14.07 20.25
N ASP A 570 -1.08 -13.81 21.47
CA ASP A 570 -0.45 -14.24 22.72
C ASP A 570 -0.30 -15.77 22.77
N ALA A 571 -1.37 -16.50 22.46
CA ALA A 571 -1.34 -17.96 22.42
C ALA A 571 -0.42 -18.52 21.32
N ALA A 572 -0.26 -17.81 20.19
CA ALA A 572 0.68 -18.19 19.14
C ALA A 572 2.13 -17.88 19.51
N ALA A 573 2.38 -16.75 20.19
CA ALA A 573 3.72 -16.34 20.62
C ALA A 573 4.37 -17.34 21.58
N ARG A 574 3.57 -18.07 22.39
CA ARG A 574 4.06 -19.15 23.28
C ARG A 574 4.69 -20.34 22.54
N GLU A 575 4.50 -20.45 21.23
CA GLU A 575 5.12 -21.49 20.39
C GLU A 575 6.51 -21.08 19.88
N VAL A 576 6.94 -19.84 20.17
CA VAL A 576 8.23 -19.27 19.74
C VAL A 576 9.22 -19.31 20.92
N PRO A 577 10.47 -19.79 20.72
CA PRO A 577 11.50 -19.75 21.76
C PRO A 577 11.75 -18.33 22.28
N SER A 578 12.10 -18.21 23.57
CA SER A 578 12.39 -16.92 24.19
C SER A 578 13.53 -16.18 23.49
N GLU A 579 14.54 -16.90 23.02
CA GLU A 579 15.67 -16.34 22.28
C GLU A 579 15.22 -15.69 20.96
N THR A 580 14.28 -16.31 20.24
CA THR A 580 13.70 -15.73 19.02
C THR A 580 12.79 -14.53 19.31
N LEU A 581 12.06 -14.57 20.42
CA LEU A 581 11.20 -13.46 20.87
C LEU A 581 12.03 -12.21 21.21
N GLU A 582 13.13 -12.40 21.94
CA GLU A 582 14.06 -11.33 22.35
C GLU A 582 15.02 -10.89 21.22
N LYS A 583 15.05 -11.61 20.10
CA LYS A 583 15.88 -11.24 18.94
C LYS A 583 15.42 -9.91 18.35
N SER A 584 16.37 -9.01 18.11
CA SER A 584 16.12 -7.72 17.45
C SER A 584 15.51 -7.91 16.06
N VAL A 585 14.54 -7.06 15.69
CA VAL A 585 13.94 -7.10 14.35
C VAL A 585 14.89 -6.75 13.22
N GLU A 586 16.03 -6.11 13.51
CA GLU A 586 17.09 -5.85 12.53
C GLU A 586 17.87 -7.12 12.16
N GLU A 587 17.90 -8.12 13.04
CA GLU A 587 18.54 -9.40 12.81
C GLU A 587 17.55 -10.39 12.20
N HIS A 588 17.80 -10.82 10.97
CA HIS A 588 16.89 -11.69 10.22
C HIS A 588 17.66 -12.70 9.35
N THR A 589 17.05 -13.85 9.10
CA THR A 589 17.57 -14.84 8.15
C THR A 589 17.47 -14.29 6.73
N PRO A 590 18.55 -14.25 5.92
CA PRO A 590 18.48 -13.78 4.54
C PRO A 590 17.45 -14.57 3.72
N TRP A 591 16.74 -13.91 2.81
CA TRP A 591 15.66 -14.54 2.02
C TRP A 591 16.14 -15.76 1.19
N ALA A 592 17.40 -15.78 0.78
CA ALA A 592 17.99 -16.90 0.06
C ALA A 592 18.09 -18.18 0.91
N ASP A 593 18.17 -18.02 2.23
CA ASP A 593 18.37 -19.11 3.20
C ASP A 593 17.06 -19.58 3.83
N ILE A 594 15.94 -18.90 3.53
CA ILE A 594 14.62 -19.30 4.00
C ILE A 594 14.10 -20.43 3.12
N GLU A 595 13.72 -21.56 3.74
CA GLU A 595 13.05 -22.65 3.05
C GLU A 595 11.75 -22.12 2.43
N LYS A 596 11.72 -22.06 1.09
CA LYS A 596 10.58 -21.50 0.37
C LYS A 596 9.42 -22.49 0.40
N PHE A 597 8.24 -21.99 0.76
CA PHE A 597 7.03 -22.77 0.72
C PHE A 597 6.71 -23.21 -0.72
N ASP A 598 6.41 -24.49 -0.89
CA ASP A 598 5.98 -25.06 -2.16
C ASP A 598 4.52 -24.69 -2.43
N PHE A 599 4.31 -23.70 -3.30
CA PHE A 599 2.98 -23.21 -3.70
C PHE A 599 2.10 -24.26 -4.39
N THR A 600 2.65 -25.42 -4.78
CA THR A 600 1.85 -26.53 -5.34
C THR A 600 1.09 -27.31 -4.28
N LYS A 601 1.41 -27.13 -2.99
CA LYS A 601 0.70 -27.76 -1.87
C LYS A 601 -0.49 -26.90 -1.45
N ARG A 602 -1.67 -27.52 -1.26
CA ARG A 602 -2.92 -26.86 -0.81
C ARG A 602 -2.63 -25.88 0.35
N SER A 603 -2.86 -24.60 0.11
CA SER A 603 -2.62 -23.54 1.09
C SER A 603 -3.89 -23.28 1.93
N GLY A 604 -3.72 -23.09 3.24
CA GLY A 604 -4.84 -22.78 4.15
C GLY A 604 -5.43 -21.40 3.90
N SER A 605 -6.67 -21.15 4.35
CA SER A 605 -7.43 -19.91 4.08
C SER A 605 -6.78 -18.61 4.57
N MET A 606 -5.88 -18.67 5.56
CA MET A 606 -5.07 -17.54 6.00
C MET A 606 -3.92 -17.25 5.04
N HIS A 607 -3.35 -18.26 4.40
CA HIS A 607 -2.32 -18.08 3.39
C HIS A 607 -2.89 -17.35 2.17
N ARG A 608 -4.13 -17.64 1.76
CA ARG A 608 -4.85 -16.88 0.71
C ARG A 608 -5.17 -15.42 1.10
N THR A 609 -5.27 -15.13 2.40
CA THR A 609 -5.42 -13.75 2.90
C THR A 609 -4.08 -13.00 2.89
N ILE A 610 -2.95 -13.71 2.76
CA ILE A 610 -1.59 -13.16 2.86
C ILE A 610 -0.84 -13.21 1.52
N TYR A 611 -1.16 -14.16 0.64
CA TYR A 611 -0.55 -14.43 -0.67
C TYR A 611 -1.61 -14.50 -1.76
#